data_AF-A0A1F6HAM3-F1
#
_entry.id   AF-A0A1F6HAM3-F1
#
_cell.length_a   1.000
_cell.length_b   1.000
_cell.length_c   1.000
_cell.angle_alpha   90.00
_cell.angle_beta   90.00
_cell.angle_gamma   90.00
#
_symmetry.space_group_name_H-M   'P 1'
#
loop_
_entity.id
_entity.type
_entity.pdbx_description
1 polymer ?
#
loop_
_entity_poly.entity_id
_entity_poly.type
_entity_poly.pdbx_seq_one_letter_code
_entity_poly.pdbx_strand_id
1 'polypeptide(L)' 'MTYIRRTKDEYKIMARYVPEYGWEEVHSEDTFREARLRLKEYCENEPQYSHKIVRKRIRIEA' A
#
# COMPACT_ATOMS: atom_id res chain seq x y z
N MET A 1 -3.58 -18.30 -27.79
CA MET A 1 -3.95 -17.10 -27.03
C MET A 1 -3.34 -17.22 -25.64
N THR A 2 -2.31 -16.43 -25.33
CA THR A 2 -1.70 -16.44 -23.99
C THR A 2 -2.69 -15.82 -23.00
N TYR A 3 -2.90 -16.44 -21.83
CA TYR A 3 -3.81 -15.89 -20.83
C TYR A 3 -3.32 -14.52 -20.35
N ILE A 4 -4.13 -13.49 -20.55
CA ILE A 4 -3.88 -12.14 -20.03
C ILE A 4 -4.62 -12.00 -18.70
N ARG A 5 -3.88 -11.73 -17.62
CA ARG A 5 -4.45 -11.54 -16.28
C ARG A 5 -5.29 -10.24 -16.28
N ARG A 6 -6.53 -10.31 -15.80
CA ARG A 6 -7.47 -9.16 -15.71
C ARG A 6 -7.32 -8.32 -14.45
N THR A 7 -6.26 -8.53 -13.67
CA THR A 7 -6.06 -7.87 -12.37
C THR A 7 -4.60 -7.46 -12.21
N LYS A 8 -4.34 -6.29 -11.64
CA LYS A 8 -3.02 -5.90 -11.14
C LYS A 8 -2.98 -5.96 -9.61
N ASP A 9 -1.80 -6.27 -9.08
CA ASP A 9 -1.55 -6.21 -7.64
C ASP A 9 -1.13 -4.75 -7.32
N GLU A 10 -1.79 -4.15 -6.33
CA GLU A 10 -1.52 -2.80 -5.81
C GLU A 10 -1.16 -2.92 -4.34
N TYR A 11 -0.16 -2.18 -3.91
CA TYR A 11 0.37 -2.21 -2.55
C TYR A 11 0.07 -0.88 -1.88
N LYS A 12 -0.93 -0.89 -1.00
CA LYS A 12 -1.36 0.28 -0.23
C LYS A 12 -0.57 0.40 1.05
N ILE A 13 -0.07 1.59 1.33
CA ILE A 13 0.59 1.97 2.57
C ILE A 13 -0.49 2.58 3.45
N MET A 14 -0.69 1.94 4.60
CA MET A 14 -1.67 2.36 5.59
C MET A 14 -0.95 2.98 6.78
N ALA A 15 -1.40 4.13 7.24
CA ALA A 15 -0.95 4.73 8.50
C ALA A 15 -2.06 4.69 9.54
N ARG A 16 -1.66 4.58 10.81
CA ARG A 16 -2.56 4.72 11.96
C ARG A 16 -2.21 6.02 12.68
N TYR A 17 -2.78 7.12 12.20
CA TYR A 17 -2.59 8.44 12.80
C TYR A 17 -3.28 8.57 14.15
N VAL A 18 -4.54 8.10 14.24
CA VAL A 18 -5.32 8.16 15.46
C VAL A 18 -5.84 6.77 15.81
N PRO A 19 -5.57 6.23 17.02
CA PRO A 19 -5.96 4.88 17.37
C PRO A 19 -7.45 4.56 17.20
N GLU A 20 -8.34 5.52 17.49
CA GLU A 20 -9.78 5.35 17.37
C GLU A 20 -10.30 5.31 15.92
N TYR A 21 -9.63 5.98 14.98
CA TYR A 21 -10.09 6.10 13.58
C TYR A 21 -9.57 4.98 12.67
N GLY A 22 -8.70 4.12 13.19
CA GLY A 22 -8.23 2.92 12.50
C GLY A 22 -7.07 3.19 11.54
N TRP A 23 -7.03 2.44 10.45
CA TRP A 23 -5.96 2.51 9.45
C TRP A 23 -6.45 3.28 8.23
N GLU A 24 -5.68 4.29 7.82
CA GLU A 24 -5.99 5.13 6.66
C GLU A 24 -4.98 4.87 5.55
N GLU A 25 -5.46 4.86 4.31
CA GLU A 25 -4.59 4.75 3.13
C GLU A 25 -3.91 6.10 2.89
N VAL A 26 -2.58 6.11 2.96
CA VAL A 26 -1.78 7.32 2.73
C VAL A 26 -1.19 7.33 1.34
N HIS A 27 -0.81 6.15 0.84
CA HIS A 27 -0.16 6.02 -0.45
C HIS A 27 -0.38 4.64 -1.07
N SER A 28 -0.23 4.52 -2.37
CA SER A 28 -0.35 3.24 -3.09
C SER A 28 0.73 3.13 -4.16
N GLU A 29 1.36 1.97 -4.25
CA GLU A 29 2.41 1.65 -5.23
C GLU A 29 2.05 0.39 -6.02
N ASP A 30 2.49 0.30 -7.27
CA ASP A 30 2.24 -0.86 -8.12
C ASP A 30 3.20 -2.04 -7.81
N THR A 31 4.36 -1.77 -7.21
CA THR A 31 5.33 -2.80 -6.85
C THR A 31 5.58 -2.91 -5.35
N PHE A 32 5.82 -4.15 -4.88
CA PHE A 32 6.15 -4.40 -3.48
C PHE A 32 7.46 -3.73 -3.06
N ARG A 33 8.41 -3.60 -3.99
CA ARG A 33 9.72 -3.00 -3.74
C ARG A 33 9.59 -1.51 -3.43
N GLU A 34 8.82 -0.79 -4.24
CA GLU A 34 8.54 0.64 -4.02
C GLU A 34 7.74 0.83 -2.74
N ALA A 35 6.68 0.03 -2.53
CA ALA A 35 5.89 0.09 -1.30
C ALA A 35 6.75 -0.09 -0.03
N ARG A 36 7.74 -0.98 -0.07
CA ARG A 36 8.65 -1.21 1.05
C ARG A 36 9.64 -0.07 1.26
N LEU A 37 10.13 0.55 0.19
CA LEU A 37 10.98 1.75 0.28
C LEU A 37 10.19 2.88 0.94
N ARG A 38 8.99 3.17 0.43
CA ARG A 38 8.09 4.18 0.98
C ARG A 38 7.71 3.90 2.42
N LEU A 39 7.38 2.65 2.77
CA LEU A 39 7.07 2.28 4.16
C LEU A 39 8.23 2.66 5.11
N LYS A 40 9.47 2.43 4.67
CA LYS A 40 10.64 2.82 5.45
C LYS A 40 10.72 4.34 5.61
N GLU A 41 10.51 5.11 4.54
CA GLU A 41 10.45 6.58 4.59
C GLU A 41 9.40 7.07 5.58
N TYR A 42 8.18 6.50 5.55
CA TYR A 42 7.12 6.84 6.49
C TYR A 42 7.50 6.50 7.95
N CYS A 43 8.02 5.30 8.20
CA CYS A 43 8.46 4.91 9.54
C CYS A 43 9.62 5.76 10.08
N GLU A 44 10.51 6.25 9.22
CA GLU A 44 11.63 7.12 9.61
C GLU A 44 11.19 8.57 9.85
N ASN A 45 10.24 9.07 9.05
CA ASN A 45 9.72 10.43 9.18
C ASN A 45 8.69 10.58 10.30
N GLU A 46 7.89 9.55 10.53
CA GLU A 46 6.77 9.56 11.48
C GLU A 46 6.83 8.37 12.46
N PRO A 47 7.90 8.23 13.26
CA PRO A 47 8.08 7.07 14.14
C PRO A 47 6.98 6.91 15.21
N GLN A 48 6.23 7.97 15.49
CA GLN A 48 5.08 7.96 16.39
C GLN A 48 3.87 7.21 15.84
N TYR A 49 3.76 7.08 14.51
CA TYR A 49 2.62 6.43 13.86
C TYR A 49 3.00 5.05 13.37
N SER A 50 2.07 4.11 13.53
CA SER A 50 2.27 2.77 12.97
C SER A 50 1.93 2.77 11.50
N HIS A 51 2.82 2.20 10.68
CA HIS A 51 2.58 2.03 9.24
C HIS A 51 2.61 0.54 8.85
N LYS A 52 1.82 0.16 7.85
CA LYS A 52 1.82 -1.20 7.28
C LYS A 52 1.53 -1.19 5.79
N ILE A 53 1.93 -2.26 5.10
CA ILE A 53 1.58 -2.48 3.69
C ILE A 53 0.43 -3.48 3.62
N VAL A 54 -0.57 -3.17 2.78
CA VAL A 54 -1.69 -4.06 2.44
C VAL A 54 -1.70 -4.28 0.94
N ARG A 55 -1.60 -5.53 0.50
CA ARG A 55 -1.75 -5.89 -0.92
C ARG A 55 -3.22 -6.00 -1.29
N LYS A 56 -3.65 -5.27 -2.29
CA LYS A 56 -4.99 -5.35 -2.89
C LYS A 56 -4.87 -5.79 -4.36
N ARG A 57 -5.80 -6.61 -4.82
CA ARG A 57 -5.94 -6.93 -6.25
C ARG A 57 -7.01 -6.03 -6.82
N ILE A 58 -6.64 -5.22 -7.80
CA ILE A 58 -7.55 -4.33 -8.51
C ILE A 58 -7.75 -4.84 -9.94
N ARG A 59 -8.96 -4.65 -10.45
CA ARG A 59 -9.35 -5.09 -11.79
C ARG A 59 -8.76 -4.12 -12.81
N ILE A 60 -8.20 -4.65 -13.89
CA ILE A 60 -7.76 -3.86 -15.03
C ILE A 60 -9.02 -3.57 -15.84
N GLU A 61 -9.45 -2.31 -15.92
CA GLU A 61 -10.52 -1.92 -16.83
C GLU A 61 -10.03 -2.16 -18.27
N ALA A 62 -10.87 -2.85 -19.05
CA ALA A 62 -10.56 -3.36 -20.38
C ALA A 62 -11.06 -2.42 -21.46
#